data_AF-A0A5A7UKH9-F1
#
_entry.id   AF-A0A5A7UKH9-F1
#
_cell.length_a   1.000
_cell.length_b   1.000
_cell.length_c   1.000
_cell.angle_alpha   90.00
_cell.angle_beta   90.00
_cell.angle_gamma   90.00
#
_symmetry.space_group_name_H-M   'P 1'
#
loop_
_entity.id
_entity.type
_entity.pdbx_description
1 polymer ?
#
loop_
_entity_poly.entity_id
_entity_poly.type
_entity_poly.pdbx_seq_one_letter_code
_entity_poly.pdbx_strand_id
1 'polypeptide(L)'
;MAKVANQPLFPLPFLVFFVLSIIFGFGITLSKAVSQTRYYKFEVDYMFWSPDCVENIVLGINGTFPGPPIRANVNDTVVVEVINNLSTEGVVIHWHGILQRGTPWADGTASISQCPINPGENFTYEFKVDKPGTYFYHGHFGMQRAAGLYGSLIVDLEEGKKEPFQYDEEINLLLSDWWHTSIQEQEVGLKSNPMRWIGEPQVVNYVHIDN
;
A
#
# COMPACT_ATOMS: atom_id res chain seq x y z
N MET A 1 -40.02 93.68 -4.45
CA MET A 1 -40.05 92.46 -5.29
C MET A 1 -38.65 91.85 -5.31
N ALA A 2 -38.46 90.75 -4.59
CA ALA A 2 -37.34 89.81 -4.78
C ALA A 2 -37.77 88.48 -4.17
N LYS A 3 -37.85 87.41 -4.97
CA LYS A 3 -38.09 86.04 -4.53
C LYS A 3 -36.86 85.24 -4.96
N VAL A 4 -36.11 84.74 -3.98
CA VAL A 4 -35.01 83.79 -4.19
C VAL A 4 -35.63 82.39 -4.22
N ALA A 5 -35.35 81.62 -5.27
CA ALA A 5 -35.79 80.23 -5.41
C ALA A 5 -34.59 79.31 -5.71
N ASN A 6 -34.46 78.30 -4.85
CA ASN A 6 -33.89 76.95 -4.97
C ASN A 6 -32.64 76.68 -5.83
N GLN A 7 -31.65 76.08 -5.15
CA GLN A 7 -30.55 75.30 -5.73
C GLN A 7 -31.03 73.91 -6.18
N PRO A 8 -30.41 73.28 -7.20
CA PRO A 8 -30.47 71.84 -7.39
C PRO A 8 -29.18 71.14 -6.93
N LEU A 9 -29.35 70.08 -6.13
CA LEU A 9 -28.38 69.02 -5.91
C LEU A 9 -28.16 68.22 -7.20
N PHE A 10 -26.91 67.82 -7.49
CA PHE A 10 -26.59 66.77 -8.45
C PHE A 10 -26.00 65.53 -7.74
N PRO A 11 -26.21 64.31 -8.28
CA PRO A 11 -26.30 63.08 -7.51
C PRO A 11 -25.00 62.27 -7.43
N LEU A 12 -24.86 61.51 -6.33
CA LEU A 12 -23.93 60.37 -6.20
C LEU A 12 -24.46 59.17 -7.00
N PRO A 13 -23.86 58.78 -8.15
CA PRO A 13 -23.68 57.35 -8.39
C PRO A 13 -22.47 57.04 -9.31
N PHE A 14 -21.27 57.53 -9.00
CA PHE A 14 -20.07 57.12 -9.77
C PHE A 14 -18.93 56.52 -8.95
N LEU A 15 -19.04 56.47 -7.62
CA LEU A 15 -17.98 55.95 -6.75
C LEU A 15 -18.21 54.50 -6.25
N VAL A 16 -19.30 53.83 -6.65
CA VAL A 16 -19.66 52.50 -6.12
C VAL A 16 -19.15 51.34 -7.00
N PHE A 17 -18.84 51.58 -8.28
CA PHE A 17 -18.45 50.50 -9.20
C PHE A 17 -16.99 50.07 -9.14
N PHE A 18 -16.09 50.88 -8.55
CA PHE A 18 -14.65 50.53 -8.50
C PHE A 18 -14.26 49.71 -7.27
N VAL A 19 -15.06 49.69 -6.21
CA VAL A 19 -14.77 48.94 -4.97
C VAL A 19 -15.27 47.50 -5.03
N LEU A 20 -16.31 47.22 -5.83
CA LEU A 20 -16.88 45.87 -5.98
C LEU A 20 -16.06 44.93 -6.86
N SER A 21 -15.13 45.46 -7.68
CA SER A 21 -14.29 44.66 -8.57
C SER A 21 -13.03 44.10 -7.90
N ILE A 22 -12.69 44.58 -6.70
CA ILE A 22 -11.51 44.12 -5.92
C ILE A 22 -11.88 42.96 -4.99
N ILE A 23 -13.17 42.77 -4.67
CA ILE A 23 -13.63 41.71 -3.75
C ILE A 23 -13.87 40.37 -4.46
N PHE A 24 -13.97 40.35 -5.80
CA PHE A 24 -14.31 39.14 -6.56
C PHE A 24 -13.10 38.40 -7.17
N GLY A 25 -11.88 38.80 -6.85
CA GLY A 25 -10.67 38.23 -7.45
C GLY A 25 -9.62 37.90 -6.41
N PHE A 26 -9.75 36.77 -5.71
CA PHE A 26 -8.65 35.88 -5.27
C PHE A 26 -9.19 34.72 -4.42
N GLY A 27 -10.08 33.91 -4.99
CA GLY A 27 -10.40 32.60 -4.43
C GLY A 27 -9.47 31.52 -4.99
N ILE A 28 -8.15 31.64 -4.80
CA ILE A 28 -7.26 30.50 -5.05
C ILE A 28 -7.45 29.55 -3.86
N THR A 29 -8.36 28.57 -4.01
CA THR A 29 -8.38 27.42 -3.10
C THR A 29 -7.10 26.64 -3.34
N LEU A 30 -6.11 26.86 -2.48
CA LEU A 30 -4.96 25.98 -2.37
C LEU A 30 -5.49 24.66 -1.80
N SER A 31 -5.84 23.71 -2.68
CA SER A 31 -6.07 22.33 -2.27
C SER A 31 -4.75 21.79 -1.73
N LYS A 32 -4.53 21.86 -0.41
CA LYS A 32 -3.50 21.04 0.21
C LYS A 32 -3.91 19.59 -0.06
N ALA A 33 -3.07 18.85 -0.79
CA ALA A 33 -3.19 17.40 -0.84
C ALA A 33 -3.20 16.90 0.60
N VAL A 34 -4.33 16.36 1.05
CA VAL A 34 -4.49 15.85 2.41
C VAL A 34 -3.92 14.44 2.39
N SER A 35 -2.85 14.21 3.15
CA SER A 35 -2.37 12.87 3.48
C SER A 35 -3.53 12.05 4.04
N GLN A 36 -3.86 10.92 3.40
CA GLN A 36 -4.95 10.05 3.82
C GLN A 36 -4.40 8.87 4.62
N THR A 37 -5.22 8.33 5.52
CA THR A 37 -4.90 7.04 6.16
C THR A 37 -5.60 5.92 5.40
N ARG A 38 -4.83 4.95 4.91
CA ARG A 38 -5.32 3.76 4.19
C ARG A 38 -5.35 2.59 5.16
N TYR A 39 -6.54 2.06 5.44
CA TYR A 39 -6.73 0.95 6.38
C TYR A 39 -6.93 -0.37 5.63
N TYR A 40 -6.18 -1.40 6.04
CA TYR A 40 -6.28 -2.76 5.54
C TYR A 40 -6.36 -3.74 6.70
N LYS A 41 -7.04 -4.85 6.47
CA LYS A 41 -7.11 -5.98 7.41
C LYS A 41 -6.65 -7.23 6.67
N PHE A 42 -5.58 -7.85 7.15
CA PHE A 42 -4.98 -9.04 6.57
C PHE A 42 -5.15 -10.22 7.53
N GLU A 43 -5.94 -11.20 7.13
CA GLU A 43 -6.06 -12.49 7.80
C GLU A 43 -5.15 -13.48 7.08
N VAL A 44 -4.09 -13.92 7.76
CA VAL A 44 -3.10 -14.84 7.20
C VAL A 44 -3.46 -16.26 7.60
N ASP A 45 -3.67 -17.13 6.62
CA ASP A 45 -4.01 -18.54 6.83
C ASP A 45 -3.47 -19.43 5.71
N TYR A 46 -3.31 -20.72 6.00
CA TYR A 46 -3.06 -21.73 4.99
C TYR A 46 -4.37 -22.09 4.28
N MET A 47 -4.30 -22.28 2.96
CA MET A 47 -5.44 -22.72 2.15
C MET A 47 -4.98 -23.68 1.05
N PHE A 48 -5.89 -24.52 0.58
CA PHE A 48 -5.64 -25.29 -0.65
C PHE A 48 -5.74 -24.37 -1.86
N TRP A 49 -4.74 -24.45 -2.73
CA TRP A 49 -4.70 -23.71 -3.99
C TRP A 49 -3.92 -24.52 -5.04
N SER A 50 -4.00 -24.12 -6.31
CA SER A 50 -3.30 -24.81 -7.40
C SER A 50 -2.65 -23.81 -8.37
N PRO A 51 -1.52 -23.17 -8.01
CA PRO A 51 -0.88 -22.14 -8.84
C PRO A 51 -0.60 -22.58 -10.27
N ASP A 52 -0.29 -23.86 -10.48
CA ASP A 52 0.00 -24.50 -11.77
C ASP A 52 -0.91 -25.71 -12.04
N CYS A 53 -2.15 -25.66 -11.55
CA CYS A 53 -3.14 -26.75 -11.62
C CYS A 53 -2.75 -28.03 -10.87
N VAL A 54 -1.70 -28.00 -10.05
CA VAL A 54 -1.37 -29.04 -9.08
C VAL A 54 -1.72 -28.54 -7.69
N GLU A 55 -2.65 -29.21 -7.00
CA GLU A 55 -3.10 -28.79 -5.68
C GLU A 55 -1.99 -28.92 -4.64
N ASN A 56 -1.84 -27.88 -3.83
CA ASN A 56 -0.94 -27.82 -2.70
C ASN A 56 -1.50 -26.88 -1.63
N ILE A 57 -0.79 -26.73 -0.51
CA ILE A 57 -1.07 -25.76 0.53
C ILE A 57 -0.30 -24.47 0.23
N VAL A 58 -1.01 -23.34 0.24
CA VAL A 58 -0.47 -21.99 0.05
C VAL A 58 -0.76 -21.15 1.27
N LEU A 59 0.20 -20.31 1.67
CA LEU A 59 0.02 -19.32 2.73
C LEU A 59 -0.56 -18.04 2.12
N GLY A 60 -1.87 -17.86 2.26
CA GLY A 60 -2.63 -16.78 1.64
C GLY A 60 -2.98 -15.64 2.59
N ILE A 61 -3.51 -14.56 2.02
CA ILE A 61 -4.08 -13.44 2.77
C ILE A 61 -5.54 -13.27 2.34
N ASN A 62 -6.46 -13.23 3.30
CA ASN A 62 -7.90 -13.07 3.07
C ASN A 62 -8.47 -14.10 2.06
N GLY A 63 -7.95 -15.33 2.07
CA GLY A 63 -8.38 -16.40 1.16
C GLY A 63 -7.94 -16.22 -0.29
N THR A 64 -6.95 -15.37 -0.55
CA THR A 64 -6.42 -15.10 -1.90
C THR A 64 -4.92 -15.38 -1.99
N PHE A 65 -4.50 -15.79 -3.20
CA PHE A 65 -3.12 -15.94 -3.59
C PHE A 65 -2.93 -15.43 -5.04
N PRO A 66 -1.97 -14.53 -5.29
CA PRO A 66 -1.19 -13.76 -4.32
C PRO A 66 -2.08 -12.91 -3.41
N GLY A 67 -1.50 -12.32 -2.37
CA GLY A 67 -2.23 -11.44 -1.46
C GLY A 67 -2.77 -10.18 -2.14
N PRO A 68 -3.80 -9.54 -1.54
CA PRO A 68 -4.46 -8.37 -2.12
C PRO A 68 -3.50 -7.18 -2.27
N PRO A 69 -3.61 -6.38 -3.34
CA PRO A 69 -2.75 -5.22 -3.51
C PRO A 69 -3.04 -4.14 -2.46
N ILE A 70 -1.98 -3.46 -2.02
CA ILE A 70 -2.08 -2.18 -1.32
C ILE A 70 -1.85 -1.08 -2.35
N ARG A 71 -2.73 -0.07 -2.38
CA ARG A 71 -2.58 1.11 -3.23
C ARG A 71 -2.79 2.38 -2.41
N ALA A 72 -1.79 3.24 -2.43
CA ALA A 72 -1.76 4.48 -1.65
C ALA A 72 -1.15 5.62 -2.47
N ASN A 73 -1.32 6.86 -2.04
CA ASN A 73 -0.61 8.01 -2.61
C ASN A 73 0.59 8.36 -1.75
N VAL A 74 1.60 9.03 -2.35
CA VAL A 74 2.70 9.61 -1.61
C VAL A 74 2.17 10.49 -0.46
N ASN A 75 2.78 10.32 0.70
CA ASN A 75 2.43 10.88 2.00
C ASN A 75 1.25 10.25 2.73
N ASP A 76 0.56 9.26 2.17
CA ASP A 76 -0.45 8.51 2.93
C ASP A 76 0.19 7.74 4.09
N THR A 77 -0.58 7.54 5.15
CA THR A 77 -0.26 6.58 6.22
C THR A 77 -0.97 5.28 5.92
N VAL A 78 -0.22 4.20 5.75
CA VAL A 78 -0.77 2.85 5.58
C VAL A 78 -0.86 2.20 6.95
N VAL A 79 -2.05 1.70 7.29
CA VAL A 79 -2.34 0.95 8.51
C VAL A 79 -2.82 -0.44 8.11
N VAL A 80 -2.08 -1.48 8.48
CA VAL A 80 -2.44 -2.87 8.22
C VAL A 80 -2.55 -3.62 9.53
N GLU A 81 -3.76 -4.01 9.91
CA GLU A 81 -3.97 -4.99 10.98
C GLU A 81 -3.75 -6.39 10.41
N VAL A 82 -2.69 -7.07 10.84
CA VAL A 82 -2.40 -8.45 10.47
C VAL A 82 -2.86 -9.36 11.59
N ILE A 83 -3.74 -10.30 11.27
CA ILE A 83 -4.24 -11.34 12.18
C ILE A 83 -3.61 -12.67 11.75
N ASN A 84 -2.93 -13.33 12.69
CA ASN A 84 -2.32 -14.63 12.43
C ASN A 84 -3.31 -15.76 12.75
N ASN A 85 -3.91 -16.37 11.73
CA ASN A 85 -4.79 -17.53 11.89
C ASN A 85 -4.04 -18.87 11.80
N LEU A 86 -2.72 -18.87 11.63
CA LEU A 86 -1.92 -20.11 11.60
C LEU A 86 -1.97 -20.82 12.94
N SER A 87 -1.99 -22.16 12.91
CA SER A 87 -2.20 -22.96 14.13
C SER A 87 -0.98 -23.01 15.06
N THR A 88 0.23 -23.06 14.50
CA THR A 88 1.47 -23.30 15.26
C THR A 88 2.65 -22.41 14.85
N GLU A 89 2.48 -21.59 13.83
CA GLU A 89 3.55 -20.77 13.26
C GLU A 89 3.34 -19.29 13.61
N GLY A 90 4.42 -18.60 13.92
CA GLY A 90 4.41 -17.14 13.95
C GLY A 90 4.44 -16.57 12.52
N VAL A 91 4.04 -15.30 12.37
CA VAL A 91 4.12 -14.61 11.07
C VAL A 91 4.60 -13.16 11.23
N VAL A 92 5.27 -12.63 10.21
CA VAL A 92 5.58 -11.21 10.04
C VAL A 92 5.44 -10.84 8.56
N ILE A 93 5.07 -9.59 8.28
CA ILE A 93 4.97 -9.06 6.90
C ILE A 93 5.97 -7.92 6.77
N HIS A 94 6.90 -8.05 5.83
CA HIS A 94 7.86 -7.00 5.47
C HIS A 94 7.37 -6.20 4.26
N TRP A 95 7.50 -4.88 4.34
CA TRP A 95 7.05 -3.92 3.32
C TRP A 95 8.23 -3.53 2.42
N HIS A 96 8.54 -4.39 1.44
CA HIS A 96 9.77 -4.31 0.67
C HIS A 96 9.93 -2.99 -0.08
N GLY A 97 11.00 -2.25 0.26
CA GLY A 97 11.33 -0.95 -0.33
C GLY A 97 10.71 0.26 0.37
N ILE A 98 9.81 0.05 1.34
CA ILE A 98 9.34 1.12 2.22
C ILE A 98 10.40 1.42 3.28
N LEU A 99 10.76 2.70 3.43
CA LEU A 99 11.92 3.10 4.22
C LEU A 99 11.74 3.03 5.75
N GLN A 100 10.50 2.82 6.23
CA GLN A 100 10.15 2.78 7.66
C GLN A 100 10.71 3.96 8.48
N ARG A 101 10.70 5.17 7.88
CA ARG A 101 11.21 6.38 8.52
C ARG A 101 10.36 6.75 9.74
N GLY A 102 10.94 6.61 10.92
CA GLY A 102 10.27 6.89 12.18
C GLY A 102 9.36 5.75 12.67
N THR A 103 9.32 4.62 11.95
CA THR A 103 8.51 3.43 12.28
C THR A 103 9.30 2.11 12.13
N PRO A 104 10.57 2.01 12.57
CA PRO A 104 11.39 0.80 12.34
C PRO A 104 10.80 -0.47 12.96
N TRP A 105 9.96 -0.37 13.99
CA TRP A 105 9.24 -1.50 14.59
C TRP A 105 8.20 -2.12 13.65
N ALA A 106 7.75 -1.39 12.63
CA ALA A 106 6.80 -1.86 11.61
C ALA A 106 7.51 -2.41 10.36
N ASP A 107 8.82 -2.63 10.39
CA ASP A 107 9.57 -3.20 9.27
C ASP A 107 9.23 -4.67 9.01
N GLY A 108 8.75 -5.41 10.02
CA GLY A 108 8.30 -6.79 9.81
C GLY A 108 9.42 -7.81 9.63
N THR A 109 10.60 -7.58 10.19
CA THR A 109 11.73 -8.51 10.13
C THR A 109 11.85 -9.28 11.46
N ALA A 110 11.49 -10.56 11.45
CA ALA A 110 11.47 -11.39 12.65
C ALA A 110 12.87 -11.48 13.30
N SER A 111 12.91 -11.31 14.62
CA SER A 111 14.13 -11.25 15.43
C SER A 111 15.07 -10.07 15.14
N ILE A 112 14.66 -9.12 14.30
CA ILE A 112 15.38 -7.87 14.03
C ILE A 112 14.54 -6.68 14.48
N SER A 113 13.43 -6.40 13.79
CA SER A 113 12.54 -5.29 14.16
C SER A 113 11.49 -5.69 15.19
N GLN A 114 11.07 -6.95 15.18
CA GLN A 114 9.99 -7.47 16.04
C GLN A 114 10.09 -8.98 16.29
N CYS A 115 9.37 -9.44 17.30
CA CYS A 115 9.02 -10.86 17.42
C CYS A 115 7.93 -11.23 16.40
N PRO A 116 7.86 -12.50 15.94
CA PRO A 116 6.72 -12.98 15.16
C PRO A 116 5.39 -12.78 15.90
N ILE A 117 4.34 -12.48 15.15
CA ILE A 117 2.96 -12.44 15.66
C ILE A 117 2.55 -13.88 15.96
N ASN A 118 2.18 -14.22 17.19
CA ASN A 118 1.86 -15.60 17.55
C ASN A 118 0.52 -16.06 16.93
N PRO A 119 0.29 -17.39 16.83
CA PRO A 119 -1.03 -17.94 16.53
C PRO A 119 -2.17 -17.29 17.33
N GLY A 120 -3.19 -16.80 16.64
CA GLY A 120 -4.37 -16.16 17.23
C GLY A 120 -4.18 -14.72 17.70
N GLU A 121 -2.96 -14.17 17.61
CA GLU A 121 -2.70 -12.76 17.91
C GLU A 121 -2.81 -11.88 16.65
N ASN A 122 -2.90 -10.56 16.88
CA ASN A 122 -2.83 -9.56 15.83
C ASN A 122 -1.74 -8.53 16.10
N PHE A 123 -1.32 -7.85 15.04
CA PHE A 123 -0.39 -6.73 15.12
C PHE A 123 -0.72 -5.70 14.06
N THR A 124 -0.72 -4.43 14.44
CA THR A 124 -0.99 -3.32 13.53
C THR A 124 0.31 -2.69 13.06
N TYR A 125 0.59 -2.81 11.78
CA TYR A 125 1.64 -2.05 11.10
C TYR A 125 1.11 -0.68 10.74
N GLU A 126 1.82 0.38 11.11
CA GLU A 126 1.50 1.76 10.74
C GLU A 126 2.76 2.45 10.24
N PHE A 127 2.74 2.92 8.99
CA PHE A 127 3.89 3.58 8.37
C PHE A 127 3.47 4.53 7.27
N LYS A 128 4.33 5.51 6.98
CA LYS A 128 4.13 6.49 5.91
C LYS A 128 4.82 6.03 4.62
N VAL A 129 4.14 6.16 3.48
CA VAL A 129 4.74 5.96 2.16
C VAL A 129 5.25 7.29 1.61
N ASP A 130 6.55 7.43 1.37
CA ASP A 130 7.19 8.74 1.11
C ASP A 130 7.63 8.96 -0.34
N LYS A 131 7.60 7.92 -1.18
CA LYS A 131 8.00 7.98 -2.59
C LYS A 131 7.04 7.20 -3.47
N PRO A 132 6.74 7.70 -4.69
CA PRO A 132 5.93 6.96 -5.64
C PRO A 132 6.75 5.82 -6.22
N GLY A 133 6.09 4.72 -6.57
CA GLY A 133 6.73 3.58 -7.19
C GLY A 133 5.97 2.28 -7.03
N THR A 134 6.52 1.24 -7.66
CA THR A 134 6.05 -0.14 -7.52
C THR A 134 6.90 -0.83 -6.47
N TYR A 135 6.23 -1.27 -5.41
CA TYR A 135 6.78 -2.03 -4.31
C TYR A 135 5.98 -3.34 -4.16
N PHE A 136 6.32 -4.13 -3.15
CA PHE A 136 5.58 -5.32 -2.78
C PHE A 136 5.76 -5.58 -1.29
N TYR A 137 4.96 -6.46 -0.73
CA TYR A 137 5.15 -6.98 0.62
C TYR A 137 5.32 -8.49 0.56
N HIS A 138 5.99 -9.06 1.56
CA HIS A 138 6.19 -10.51 1.66
C HIS A 138 6.41 -10.99 3.09
N GLY A 139 6.20 -12.29 3.32
CA GLY A 139 6.56 -12.95 4.56
C GLY A 139 8.06 -12.85 4.84
N HIS A 140 8.44 -12.54 6.07
CA HIS A 140 9.85 -12.37 6.46
C HIS A 140 10.22 -13.16 7.73
N PHE A 141 9.58 -14.31 7.90
CA PHE A 141 9.91 -15.32 8.90
C PHE A 141 10.08 -16.70 8.23
N GLY A 142 11.20 -17.37 8.51
CA GLY A 142 11.57 -18.62 7.84
C GLY A 142 11.58 -18.48 6.31
N MET A 143 11.09 -19.49 5.61
CA MET A 143 10.87 -19.47 4.16
C MET A 143 9.41 -19.16 3.76
N GLN A 144 8.61 -18.56 4.65
CA GLN A 144 7.16 -18.34 4.43
C GLN A 144 6.81 -17.55 3.16
N ARG A 145 7.68 -16.65 2.67
CA ARG A 145 7.45 -15.99 1.37
C ARG A 145 7.30 -16.98 0.21
N ALA A 146 8.06 -18.09 0.25
CA ALA A 146 8.01 -19.12 -0.80
C ALA A 146 6.75 -19.98 -0.68
N ALA A 147 6.10 -19.99 0.49
CA ALA A 147 4.80 -20.63 0.68
C ALA A 147 3.64 -19.84 0.05
N GLY A 148 3.90 -18.61 -0.45
CA GLY A 148 2.92 -17.79 -1.15
C GLY A 148 2.57 -16.46 -0.48
N LEU A 149 3.18 -16.17 0.67
CA LEU A 149 2.89 -14.96 1.44
C LEU A 149 3.56 -13.73 0.82
N TYR A 150 2.93 -13.14 -0.20
CA TYR A 150 3.36 -11.91 -0.88
C TYR A 150 2.22 -11.25 -1.65
N GLY A 151 2.39 -9.96 -1.96
CA GLY A 151 1.45 -9.20 -2.79
C GLY A 151 2.00 -7.81 -3.15
N SER A 152 1.33 -7.11 -4.05
CA SER A 152 1.79 -5.82 -4.55
C SER A 152 1.53 -4.67 -3.58
N LEU A 153 2.42 -3.67 -3.58
CA LEU A 153 2.25 -2.40 -2.89
C LEU A 153 2.58 -1.28 -3.89
N ILE A 154 1.56 -0.55 -4.33
CA ILE A 154 1.71 0.52 -5.32
C ILE A 154 1.56 1.86 -4.60
N VAL A 155 2.52 2.75 -4.77
CA VAL A 155 2.44 4.12 -4.28
C VAL A 155 2.33 5.06 -5.48
N ASP A 156 1.14 5.59 -5.70
CA ASP A 156 0.90 6.62 -6.70
C ASP A 156 1.50 7.97 -6.25
N LEU A 157 1.67 8.89 -7.19
CA LEU A 157 2.04 10.27 -6.89
C LEU A 157 1.05 10.94 -5.93
N GLU A 158 1.49 12.05 -5.32
CA GLU A 158 0.61 12.90 -4.53
C GLU A 158 -0.62 13.34 -5.35
N GLU A 159 -1.76 13.47 -4.69
CA GLU A 159 -3.01 13.87 -5.32
C GLU A 159 -2.84 15.16 -6.15
N GLY A 160 -3.28 15.10 -7.42
CA GLY A 160 -3.16 16.20 -8.38
C GLY A 160 -1.83 16.29 -9.13
N LYS A 161 -0.83 15.45 -8.82
CA LYS A 161 0.38 15.29 -9.64
C LYS A 161 0.18 14.21 -10.71
N LYS A 162 1.04 14.25 -11.74
CA LYS A 162 1.05 13.29 -12.86
C LYS A 162 2.46 12.75 -13.06
N GLU A 163 2.54 11.52 -13.55
CA GLU A 163 3.80 10.90 -13.95
C GLU A 163 4.50 11.73 -15.03
N PRO A 164 5.84 11.68 -15.12
CA PRO A 164 6.60 12.43 -16.13
C PRO A 164 6.43 11.88 -17.55
N PHE A 165 5.56 10.90 -17.73
CA PHE A 165 5.20 10.24 -18.99
C PHE A 165 3.69 9.97 -19.02
N GLN A 166 3.15 9.73 -20.22
CA GLN A 166 1.74 9.43 -20.43
C GLN A 166 1.55 7.96 -20.79
N TYR A 167 0.46 7.38 -20.31
CA TYR A 167 0.00 6.03 -20.60
C TYR A 167 -1.52 6.01 -20.49
N ASP A 168 -2.16 5.15 -21.28
CA ASP A 168 -3.62 5.00 -21.27
C ASP A 168 -4.06 3.99 -20.20
N GLU A 169 -3.24 2.97 -19.95
CA GLU A 169 -3.51 1.86 -19.04
C GLU A 169 -2.24 1.45 -18.29
N GLU A 170 -2.42 0.83 -17.13
CA GLU A 170 -1.35 0.25 -16.33
C GLU A 170 -1.58 -1.25 -16.11
N ILE A 171 -0.49 -2.03 -16.13
CA ILE A 171 -0.52 -3.47 -15.88
C ILE A 171 0.41 -3.74 -14.70
N ASN A 172 -0.14 -4.26 -13.61
CA ASN A 172 0.67 -4.78 -12.50
C ASN A 172 0.99 -6.25 -12.73
N LEU A 173 2.28 -6.60 -12.64
CA LEU A 173 2.78 -7.95 -12.78
C LEU A 173 3.69 -8.27 -11.60
N LEU A 174 3.32 -9.30 -10.83
CA LEU A 174 4.17 -9.84 -9.78
C LEU A 174 4.72 -11.20 -10.22
N LEU A 175 6.05 -11.33 -10.15
CA LEU A 175 6.77 -12.55 -10.55
C LEU A 175 7.19 -13.35 -9.32
N SER A 176 6.99 -14.66 -9.39
CA SER A 176 7.39 -15.61 -8.36
C SER A 176 7.71 -16.95 -8.99
N ASP A 177 8.35 -17.83 -8.23
CA ASP A 177 8.65 -19.21 -8.58
C ASP A 177 7.95 -20.15 -7.59
N TRP A 178 7.69 -21.39 -8.02
CA TRP A 178 6.89 -22.34 -7.23
C TRP A 178 7.45 -23.75 -7.29
N TRP A 179 7.49 -24.37 -6.11
CA TRP A 179 7.92 -25.75 -5.90
C TRP A 179 6.77 -26.59 -5.37
N HIS A 180 6.71 -27.86 -5.76
CA HIS A 180 5.72 -28.82 -5.25
C HIS A 180 6.12 -29.41 -3.90
N THR A 181 7.43 -29.44 -3.60
CA THR A 181 7.92 -29.85 -2.28
C THR A 181 7.56 -28.81 -1.23
N SER A 182 7.01 -29.25 -0.10
CA SER A 182 6.60 -28.35 0.99
C SER A 182 7.76 -27.48 1.49
N ILE A 183 7.47 -26.25 1.91
CA ILE A 183 8.48 -25.33 2.43
C ILE A 183 9.16 -25.89 3.68
N GLN A 184 8.42 -26.59 4.54
CA GLN A 184 8.98 -27.23 5.74
C GLN A 184 9.96 -28.35 5.38
N GLU A 185 9.65 -29.17 4.36
CA GLU A 185 10.58 -30.20 3.87
C GLU A 185 11.84 -29.58 3.25
N GLN A 186 11.68 -28.51 2.46
CA GLN A 186 12.79 -27.73 1.92
C GLN A 186 13.70 -27.20 3.04
N GLU A 187 13.13 -26.57 4.07
CA GLU A 187 13.88 -26.06 5.22
C GLU A 187 14.66 -27.16 5.95
N VAL A 188 14.05 -28.32 6.20
CA VAL A 188 14.71 -29.47 6.82
C VAL A 188 15.84 -29.97 5.93
N GLY A 189 15.61 -30.07 4.61
CA GLY A 189 16.61 -30.46 3.63
C GLY A 189 17.84 -29.55 3.63
N LEU A 190 17.63 -28.23 3.62
CA LEU A 190 18.70 -27.24 3.65
C LEU A 190 19.50 -27.25 4.96
N LYS A 191 18.85 -27.59 6.08
CA LYS A 191 19.48 -27.69 7.42
C LYS A 191 20.13 -29.07 7.69
N SER A 192 19.95 -30.05 6.81
CA SER A 192 20.43 -31.43 7.01
C SER A 192 21.93 -31.59 6.78
N ASN A 193 22.50 -32.69 7.30
CA ASN A 193 23.84 -33.16 6.96
C ASN A 193 23.80 -34.65 6.57
N PRO A 194 23.98 -35.01 5.28
CA PRO A 194 24.29 -34.10 4.17
C PRO A 194 23.11 -33.19 3.82
N MET A 195 23.43 -31.96 3.40
CA MET A 195 22.46 -30.97 2.92
C MET A 195 21.76 -31.48 1.66
N ARG A 196 20.46 -31.20 1.54
CA ARG A 196 19.63 -31.56 0.39
C ARG A 196 19.21 -30.27 -0.32
N TRP A 197 19.75 -30.05 -1.53
CA TRP A 197 19.42 -28.89 -2.35
C TRP A 197 17.96 -28.96 -2.84
N ILE A 198 17.30 -27.81 -2.91
CA ILE A 198 15.87 -27.69 -3.26
C ILE A 198 15.57 -27.92 -4.76
N GLY A 199 16.59 -27.83 -5.62
CA GLY A 199 16.43 -27.97 -7.08
C GLY A 199 15.76 -26.77 -7.74
N GLU A 200 15.38 -26.93 -9.00
CA GLU A 200 14.70 -25.90 -9.81
C GLU A 200 13.18 -25.89 -9.55
N PRO A 201 12.51 -24.74 -9.67
CA PRO A 201 11.05 -24.65 -9.51
C PRO A 201 10.32 -25.36 -10.65
N GLN A 202 9.09 -25.82 -10.39
CA GLN A 202 8.22 -26.41 -11.42
C GLN A 202 7.59 -25.35 -12.33
N VAL A 203 7.35 -24.15 -11.81
CA VAL A 203 6.76 -23.06 -12.59
C VAL A 203 7.30 -21.69 -12.15
N VAL A 204 7.34 -20.77 -13.11
CA VAL A 204 7.44 -19.33 -12.85
C VAL A 204 6.03 -18.76 -12.92
N ASN A 205 5.51 -18.36 -11.77
CA ASN A 205 4.20 -17.74 -11.66
C ASN A 205 4.30 -16.25 -11.99
N TYR A 206 3.49 -15.83 -12.94
CA TYR A 206 3.19 -14.43 -13.18
C TYR A 206 1.72 -14.22 -12.90
N VAL A 207 1.40 -13.28 -12.02
CA VAL A 207 0.01 -12.96 -11.72
C VAL A 207 -0.24 -11.52 -12.12
N HIS A 208 -1.18 -11.36 -13.04
CA HIS A 208 -1.77 -10.06 -13.30
C HIS A 208 -2.66 -9.73 -12.12
N ILE A 209 -2.34 -8.64 -11.42
CA ILE A 209 -3.15 -8.17 -10.31
C ILE A 209 -4.01 -7.03 -10.86
N ASP A 210 -5.31 -7.31 -10.99
CA ASP A 210 -6.30 -6.30 -11.34
C ASP A 210 -6.35 -5.23 -10.23
N ASN A 211 -6.41 -3.96 -10.63
CA ASN A 211 -6.46 -2.80 -9.74
C ASN A 211 -7.84 -2.57 -9.12
#